data_AF-A0A8S2FD13-F1
#
_entry.id   AF-A0A8S2FD13-F1
#
_cell.length_a   1.000
_cell.length_b   1.000
_cell.length_c   1.000
_cell.angle_alpha   90.00
_cell.angle_beta   90.00
_cell.angle_gamma   90.00
#
_symmetry.space_group_name_H-M   'P 1'
#
loop_
_entity.id
_entity.type
_entity.pdbx_description
1 polymer ?
#
loop_
_entity_poly.entity_id
_entity_poly.type
_entity_poly.pdbx_seq_one_letter_code
_entity_poly.pdbx_strand_id
1 'polypeptide(L)'
;LVDIIVDRYMDVLDTMGMKVEAIDNQLMKTLKLDTLESIYDMKRGMLYLRAIISPLKEIIIKLQKEEETQIMQESTNIYLKDLFDHVVQVNDSIDTYREMLASFIDFYMMLNSNAMNEVVKTLTIISTIFIPLTFIGGIYGMNFDNMPELRWRLKDGVYKV
;
A
#
# COMPACT_ATOMS: atom_id res chain seq x y z
N LEU A 1 -38.65 -1.62 -2.41
CA LEU A 1 -38.05 -1.39 -1.07
C LEU A 1 -36.70 -2.07 -0.96
N VAL A 2 -36.61 -3.39 -1.18
CA VAL A 2 -35.32 -4.12 -1.16
C VAL A 2 -34.39 -3.69 -2.31
N ASP A 3 -34.96 -3.48 -3.50
CA ASP A 3 -34.28 -2.92 -4.68
C ASP A 3 -33.56 -1.59 -4.39
N ILE A 4 -34.30 -0.60 -3.88
CA ILE A 4 -33.76 0.71 -3.43
C ILE A 4 -32.65 0.59 -2.39
N ILE A 5 -32.66 -0.44 -1.55
CA ILE A 5 -31.59 -0.67 -0.56
C ILE A 5 -30.32 -1.18 -1.26
N VAL A 6 -30.47 -2.04 -2.26
CA VAL A 6 -29.36 -2.55 -3.06
C VAL A 6 -28.76 -1.48 -3.98
N ASP A 7 -29.58 -0.63 -4.59
CA ASP A 7 -29.10 0.52 -5.36
C ASP A 7 -28.21 1.44 -4.51
N ARG A 8 -28.59 1.71 -3.26
CA ARG A 8 -27.73 2.49 -2.34
C ARG A 8 -26.42 1.80 -2.01
N TYR A 9 -26.39 0.46 -1.98
CA TYR A 9 -25.12 -0.24 -1.78
C TYR A 9 -24.21 -0.10 -3.01
N MET A 10 -24.77 -0.05 -4.22
CA MET A 10 -24.00 0.27 -5.44
C MET A 10 -23.43 1.68 -5.38
N ASP A 11 -24.22 2.70 -4.99
CA ASP A 11 -23.71 4.08 -4.84
C ASP A 11 -22.55 4.17 -3.83
N VAL A 12 -22.65 3.41 -2.72
CA VAL A 12 -21.59 3.32 -1.72
C VAL A 12 -20.35 2.62 -2.29
N LEU A 13 -20.55 1.54 -3.04
CA LEU A 13 -19.48 0.80 -3.70
C LEU A 13 -18.72 1.70 -4.69
N ASP A 14 -19.42 2.45 -5.53
CA ASP A 14 -18.82 3.40 -6.48
C ASP A 14 -17.99 4.47 -5.77
N THR A 15 -18.54 5.02 -4.67
CA THR A 15 -17.83 5.98 -3.83
C THR A 15 -16.57 5.37 -3.22
N MET A 16 -16.63 4.12 -2.79
CA MET A 16 -15.46 3.40 -2.29
C MET A 16 -14.44 3.12 -3.40
N GLY A 17 -14.90 2.73 -4.59
CA GLY A 17 -14.05 2.50 -5.76
C GLY A 17 -13.25 3.75 -6.13
N MET A 18 -13.91 4.91 -6.21
CA MET A 18 -13.23 6.19 -6.46
C MET A 18 -12.16 6.51 -5.41
N LYS A 19 -12.40 6.18 -4.14
CA LYS A 19 -11.41 6.38 -3.08
C LYS A 19 -10.24 5.39 -3.17
N VAL A 20 -10.48 4.14 -3.57
CA VAL A 20 -9.41 3.16 -3.86
C VAL A 20 -8.51 3.68 -4.98
N GLU A 21 -9.09 4.21 -6.05
CA GLU A 21 -8.34 4.81 -7.16
C GLU A 21 -7.57 6.07 -6.73
N ALA A 22 -8.15 6.90 -5.84
CA ALA A 22 -7.45 8.05 -5.28
C ALA A 22 -6.22 7.64 -4.46
N ILE A 23 -6.32 6.56 -3.68
CA ILE A 23 -5.21 5.99 -2.91
C ILE A 23 -4.10 5.48 -3.85
N ASP A 24 -4.47 4.79 -4.94
CA ASP A 24 -3.51 4.30 -5.93
C ASP A 24 -2.70 5.45 -6.56
N ASN A 25 -3.41 6.49 -7.00
CA ASN A 25 -2.80 7.70 -7.55
C ASN A 25 -1.88 8.41 -6.54
N GLN A 26 -2.20 8.35 -5.24
CA GLN A 26 -1.38 8.93 -4.18
C GLN A 26 -0.09 8.11 -3.95
N LEU A 27 -0.18 6.78 -3.99
CA LEU A 27 0.97 5.88 -3.87
C LEU A 27 2.01 6.11 -4.97
N MET A 28 1.55 6.37 -6.21
CA MET A 28 2.45 6.67 -7.32
C MET A 28 3.20 8.01 -7.16
N LYS A 29 2.66 8.95 -6.38
CA LYS A 29 3.20 10.31 -6.27
C LYS A 29 4.07 10.51 -5.03
N THR A 30 3.67 10.02 -3.87
CA THR A 30 4.40 10.29 -2.62
C THR A 30 4.15 9.22 -1.55
N LEU A 31 5.22 8.80 -0.89
CA LEU A 31 5.19 7.98 0.32
C LEU A 31 4.90 8.87 1.53
N LYS A 32 3.66 8.86 2.02
CA LYS A 32 3.25 9.54 3.25
C LYS A 32 2.63 8.54 4.21
N LEU A 33 2.79 8.79 5.51
CA LEU A 33 2.15 8.00 6.57
C LEU A 33 0.61 8.01 6.41
N ASP A 34 0.06 9.17 6.03
CA ASP A 34 -1.38 9.37 5.78
C ASP A 34 -1.94 8.43 4.70
N THR A 35 -1.11 8.05 3.71
CA THR A 35 -1.51 7.10 2.66
C THR A 35 -1.75 5.71 3.25
N LEU A 36 -0.88 5.27 4.17
CA LEU A 36 -1.02 3.97 4.83
C LEU A 36 -2.25 3.93 5.73
N GLU A 37 -2.51 5.00 6.49
CA GLU A 37 -3.72 5.14 7.29
C GLU A 37 -4.99 5.06 6.42
N SER A 38 -5.00 5.78 5.31
CA SER A 38 -6.12 5.76 4.34
C SER A 38 -6.39 4.35 3.78
N ILE A 39 -5.34 3.56 3.51
CA ILE A 39 -5.47 2.16 3.07
C ILE A 39 -6.10 1.30 4.17
N TYR A 40 -5.65 1.44 5.42
CA TYR A 40 -6.21 0.68 6.54
C TYR A 40 -7.67 1.05 6.83
N ASP A 41 -8.02 2.33 6.75
CA ASP A 41 -9.40 2.81 6.91
C ASP A 41 -10.32 2.26 5.81
N MET A 42 -9.86 2.29 4.56
CA MET A 42 -10.62 1.69 3.47
C MET A 42 -10.82 0.18 3.67
N LYS A 43 -9.76 -0.54 4.06
CA LYS A 43 -9.82 -1.99 4.31
C LYS A 43 -10.81 -2.32 5.43
N ARG A 44 -10.87 -1.50 6.48
CA ARG A 44 -11.86 -1.61 7.57
C ARG A 44 -13.29 -1.33 7.06
N GLY A 45 -13.46 -0.29 6.25
CA GLY A 45 -14.75 0.04 5.61
C GLY A 45 -15.29 -1.11 4.74
N MET A 46 -14.43 -1.70 3.91
CA MET A 46 -14.78 -2.85 3.07
C MET A 46 -15.18 -4.09 3.89
N LEU A 47 -14.48 -4.36 4.99
CA LEU A 47 -14.83 -5.44 5.91
C LEU A 47 -16.21 -5.23 6.54
N TYR A 48 -16.51 -4.00 6.94
CA TYR A 48 -17.82 -3.66 7.51
C TYR A 48 -18.93 -3.84 6.47
N LEU A 49 -18.71 -3.36 5.23
CA LEU A 49 -19.67 -3.52 4.14
C LEU A 49 -19.93 -4.99 3.82
N ARG A 50 -18.87 -5.82 3.75
CA ARG A 50 -18.98 -7.28 3.55
C ARG A 50 -19.82 -7.95 4.64
N ALA A 51 -19.63 -7.55 5.91
CA ALA A 51 -20.37 -8.11 7.03
C ALA A 51 -21.89 -7.85 6.94
N ILE A 52 -22.28 -6.74 6.31
CA ILE A 52 -23.69 -6.37 6.11
C ILE A 52 -24.29 -7.05 4.87
N ILE A 53 -23.52 -7.13 3.77
CA ILE A 53 -24.05 -7.57 2.47
C ILE A 53 -23.98 -9.09 2.30
N SER A 54 -22.96 -9.75 2.86
CA SER A 54 -22.82 -11.20 2.73
C SER A 54 -24.04 -12.01 3.23
N PRO A 55 -24.70 -11.65 4.35
CA PRO A 55 -25.92 -12.33 4.79
C PRO A 55 -27.12 -12.16 3.85
N LEU A 56 -27.18 -11.06 3.08
CA LEU A 56 -28.31 -10.80 2.16
C LEU A 56 -28.42 -11.88 1.10
N LYS A 57 -27.28 -12.41 0.63
CA LYS A 57 -27.24 -13.52 -0.34
C LYS A 57 -27.99 -14.74 0.18
N GLU A 58 -27.76 -15.14 1.43
CA GLU A 58 -28.42 -16.30 2.02
C GLU A 58 -29.93 -16.06 2.22
N ILE A 59 -30.31 -14.84 2.58
CA ILE A 59 -31.73 -14.46 2.75
C ILE A 59 -32.45 -14.52 1.40
N ILE A 60 -31.85 -13.98 0.33
CA ILE A 60 -32.43 -14.01 -1.01
C ILE A 60 -32.59 -15.45 -1.52
N ILE A 61 -31.59 -16.31 -1.29
CA ILE A 61 -31.68 -17.74 -1.64
C ILE A 61 -32.84 -18.43 -0.90
N LYS A 62 -33.05 -18.12 0.39
CA LYS A 62 -34.18 -18.68 1.14
C LYS A 62 -35.52 -18.20 0.60
N LEU A 63 -35.64 -16.91 0.28
CA LEU A 63 -36.85 -16.34 -0.30
C LEU A 63 -37.19 -16.94 -1.66
N GLN A 64 -36.18 -17.11 -2.54
CA GLN A 64 -36.38 -17.78 -3.84
C GLN A 64 -36.92 -19.21 -3.68
N LYS A 65 -36.40 -19.97 -2.70
CA LYS A 65 -36.88 -21.34 -2.43
C LYS A 65 -38.28 -21.38 -1.83
N GLU A 66 -38.64 -20.43 -0.98
CA GLU A 66 -40.00 -20.34 -0.42
C GLU A 66 -41.01 -19.92 -1.50
N GLU A 67 -40.65 -19.00 -2.41
CA GLU A 67 -41.48 -18.63 -3.56
C GLU A 67 -41.74 -19.78 -4.53
N GLU A 68 -40.79 -20.70 -4.73
CA GLU A 68 -41.04 -21.91 -5.54
C GLU A 68 -42.11 -22.82 -4.91
N THR A 69 -42.37 -22.71 -3.60
CA THR A 69 -43.32 -23.56 -2.87
C THR A 69 -44.70 -22.93 -2.66
N GLN A 70 -44.81 -21.60 -2.70
CA GLN A 70 -46.08 -20.87 -2.62
C GLN A 70 -46.51 -20.37 -4.00
N ILE A 71 -47.81 -20.40 -4.29
CA ILE A 71 -48.42 -19.97 -5.56
C ILE A 71 -48.35 -18.43 -5.69
N MET A 72 -47.16 -17.84 -5.70
CA MET A 72 -46.92 -16.42 -5.96
C MET A 72 -46.41 -16.18 -7.39
N GLN A 73 -46.71 -15.00 -7.92
CA GLN A 73 -46.60 -14.65 -9.33
C GLN A 73 -45.17 -14.72 -9.88
N GLU A 74 -45.04 -15.23 -11.11
CA GLU A 74 -43.79 -15.31 -11.91
C GLU A 74 -42.98 -14.00 -11.92
N SER A 75 -43.68 -12.86 -11.78
CA SER A 75 -43.08 -11.53 -11.68
C SER A 75 -42.16 -11.35 -10.47
N THR A 76 -42.47 -11.93 -9.31
CA THR A 76 -41.67 -11.70 -8.08
C THR A 76 -40.32 -12.43 -8.14
N ASN A 77 -40.31 -13.60 -8.77
CA ASN A 77 -39.09 -14.39 -8.96
C ASN A 77 -38.06 -13.65 -9.84
N ILE A 78 -38.52 -12.95 -10.89
CA ILE A 78 -37.66 -12.11 -11.74
C ILE A 78 -36.95 -11.02 -10.91
N TYR A 79 -37.69 -10.34 -10.03
CA TYR A 79 -37.10 -9.32 -9.14
C TYR A 79 -36.11 -9.91 -8.13
N LEU A 80 -36.42 -11.07 -7.54
CA LEU A 80 -35.48 -11.72 -6.60
C LEU A 80 -34.21 -12.21 -7.29
N LYS A 81 -34.28 -12.59 -8.56
CA LYS A 81 -33.11 -12.99 -9.33
C LYS A 81 -32.20 -11.81 -9.64
N ASP A 82 -32.78 -10.69 -10.09
CA ASP A 82 -32.03 -9.45 -10.34
C ASP A 82 -31.34 -8.95 -9.05
N LEU A 83 -32.07 -8.96 -7.94
CA LEU A 83 -31.53 -8.63 -6.62
C LEU A 83 -30.37 -9.54 -6.21
N PHE A 84 -30.48 -10.85 -6.48
CA PHE A 84 -29.41 -11.81 -6.21
C PHE A 84 -28.16 -11.48 -7.02
N ASP A 85 -28.31 -11.22 -8.32
CA ASP A 85 -27.21 -10.89 -9.22
C ASP A 85 -26.49 -9.61 -8.76
N HIS A 86 -27.23 -8.58 -8.34
CA HIS A 86 -26.66 -7.36 -7.77
C HIS A 86 -25.89 -7.61 -6.45
N VAL A 87 -26.44 -8.40 -5.52
CA VAL A 87 -25.74 -8.72 -4.26
C VAL A 87 -24.46 -9.52 -4.53
N VAL A 88 -24.46 -10.41 -5.52
CA VAL A 88 -23.24 -11.12 -5.94
C VAL A 88 -22.21 -10.13 -6.49
N GLN A 89 -22.61 -9.25 -7.41
CA GLN A 89 -21.73 -8.24 -8.00
C GLN A 89 -21.08 -7.32 -6.95
N VAL A 90 -21.85 -6.91 -5.93
CA VAL A 90 -21.32 -6.08 -4.84
C VAL A 90 -20.30 -6.84 -4.01
N ASN A 91 -20.56 -8.11 -3.66
CA ASN A 91 -19.60 -8.92 -2.91
C ASN A 91 -18.29 -9.13 -3.69
N ASP A 92 -18.39 -9.44 -4.98
CA ASP A 92 -17.22 -9.65 -5.84
C ASP A 92 -16.38 -8.38 -5.96
N SER A 93 -17.05 -7.22 -6.04
CA SER A 93 -16.39 -5.91 -6.10
C SER A 93 -15.70 -5.55 -4.78
N ILE A 94 -16.32 -5.85 -3.64
CA ILE A 94 -15.70 -5.68 -2.31
C ILE A 94 -14.44 -6.53 -2.20
N ASP A 95 -14.49 -7.78 -2.64
CA ASP A 95 -13.33 -8.68 -2.59
C ASP A 95 -12.21 -8.20 -3.52
N THR A 96 -12.55 -7.75 -4.73
CA THR A 96 -11.60 -7.12 -5.67
C THR A 96 -10.90 -5.92 -5.05
N TYR A 97 -11.64 -4.98 -4.46
CA TYR A 97 -11.04 -3.82 -3.83
C TYR A 97 -10.18 -4.16 -2.62
N ARG A 98 -10.55 -5.20 -1.85
CA ARG A 98 -9.72 -5.66 -0.73
C ARG A 98 -8.41 -6.26 -1.19
N GLU A 99 -8.41 -6.99 -2.30
CA GLU A 99 -7.18 -7.50 -2.92
C GLU A 99 -6.29 -6.36 -3.43
N MET A 100 -6.87 -5.35 -4.09
CA MET A 100 -6.13 -4.15 -4.50
C MET A 100 -5.50 -3.43 -3.30
N LEU A 101 -6.28 -3.20 -2.23
CA LEU A 101 -5.77 -2.56 -1.01
C LEU A 101 -4.66 -3.38 -0.33
N ALA A 102 -4.70 -4.71 -0.41
CA ALA A 102 -3.60 -5.54 0.07
C ALA A 102 -2.34 -5.34 -0.79
N SER A 103 -2.49 -5.36 -2.12
CA SER A 103 -1.40 -5.06 -3.05
C SER A 103 -0.79 -3.67 -2.84
N PHE A 104 -1.60 -2.68 -2.49
CA PHE A 104 -1.15 -1.33 -2.16
C PHE A 104 -0.25 -1.29 -0.92
N ILE A 105 -0.53 -2.10 0.10
CA ILE A 105 0.35 -2.21 1.28
C ILE A 105 1.70 -2.81 0.86
N ASP A 106 1.69 -3.88 0.08
CA ASP A 106 2.92 -4.53 -0.39
C ASP A 106 3.76 -3.57 -1.26
N PHE A 107 3.10 -2.83 -2.15
CA PHE A 107 3.73 -1.80 -2.97
C PHE A 107 4.32 -0.67 -2.13
N TYR A 108 3.60 -0.18 -1.11
CA TYR A 108 4.10 0.82 -0.17
C TYR A 108 5.36 0.33 0.55
N MET A 109 5.37 -0.92 1.04
CA MET A 109 6.53 -1.51 1.70
C MET A 109 7.73 -1.64 0.75
N MET A 110 7.50 -2.02 -0.50
CA MET A 110 8.53 -2.10 -1.53
C MET A 110 9.16 -0.72 -1.79
N LEU A 111 8.33 0.31 -1.98
CA LEU A 111 8.80 1.67 -2.21
C LEU A 111 9.61 2.22 -1.01
N ASN A 112 9.14 1.98 0.22
CA ASN A 112 9.86 2.38 1.42
C ASN A 112 11.22 1.67 1.57
N SER A 113 11.27 0.37 1.24
CA SER A 113 12.51 -0.41 1.21
C SER A 113 13.51 0.14 0.19
N ASN A 114 13.03 0.49 -1.01
CA ASN A 114 13.86 1.10 -2.05
C ASN A 114 14.46 2.44 -1.61
N ALA A 115 13.65 3.31 -0.99
CA ALA A 115 14.13 4.58 -0.45
C ALA A 115 15.22 4.37 0.62
N MET A 116 15.02 3.40 1.53
CA MET A 116 16.02 3.05 2.53
C MET A 116 17.32 2.55 1.90
N ASN A 117 17.23 1.69 0.88
CA ASN A 117 18.39 1.18 0.16
C ASN A 117 19.18 2.31 -0.52
N GLU A 118 18.50 3.31 -1.07
CA GLU A 118 19.15 4.47 -1.70
C GLU A 118 19.89 5.35 -0.68
N VAL A 119 19.27 5.59 0.48
CA VAL A 119 19.90 6.32 1.59
C VAL A 119 21.15 5.60 2.08
N VAL A 120 21.05 4.28 2.33
CA VAL A 120 22.19 3.46 2.78
C VAL A 120 23.29 3.42 1.72
N LYS A 121 22.94 3.28 0.44
CA LYS A 121 23.92 3.30 -0.66
C LYS A 121 24.69 4.61 -0.69
N THR A 122 23.99 5.75 -0.57
CA THR A 122 24.60 7.07 -0.58
C THR A 122 25.56 7.25 0.60
N LEU A 123 25.11 6.91 1.81
CA LEU A 123 25.95 6.95 3.01
C LEU A 123 27.19 6.05 2.87
N THR A 124 27.02 4.86 2.27
CA THR A 124 28.11 3.90 2.07
C THR A 124 29.16 4.42 1.09
N ILE A 125 28.74 5.03 -0.02
CA ILE A 125 29.66 5.63 -1.01
C ILE A 125 30.51 6.72 -0.35
N ILE A 126 29.86 7.64 0.38
CA ILE A 126 30.56 8.70 1.11
C ILE A 126 31.53 8.09 2.14
N SER A 127 31.06 7.15 2.95
CA SER A 127 31.88 6.51 4.01
C SER A 127 33.09 5.76 3.44
N THR A 128 32.92 5.06 2.32
CA THR A 128 34.01 4.30 1.68
C THR A 128 35.14 5.23 1.20
N ILE A 129 34.82 6.47 0.83
CA ILE A 129 35.83 7.48 0.46
C ILE A 129 36.48 8.08 1.71
N PHE A 130 35.68 8.49 2.70
CA PHE A 130 36.20 9.24 3.86
C PHE A 130 36.91 8.35 4.89
N ILE A 131 36.45 7.14 5.17
CA ILE A 131 37.06 6.25 6.18
C ILE A 131 38.57 6.05 5.94
N PRO A 132 39.06 5.64 4.74
CA PRO A 132 40.49 5.47 4.51
C PRO A 132 41.24 6.81 4.54
N LEU A 133 40.66 7.90 4.05
CA LEU A 133 41.28 9.23 4.09
C LEU A 133 41.43 9.75 5.52
N THR A 134 40.39 9.61 6.33
CA THR A 134 40.39 9.97 7.75
C THR A 134 41.34 9.05 8.53
N PHE A 135 41.44 7.77 8.19
CA PHE A 135 42.41 6.87 8.81
C PHE A 135 43.84 7.31 8.52
N ILE A 136 44.16 7.64 7.26
CA ILE A 136 45.48 8.18 6.89
C ILE A 136 45.75 9.48 7.62
N GLY A 137 44.83 10.45 7.56
CA GLY A 137 44.98 11.73 8.28
C GLY A 137 45.11 11.55 9.80
N GLY A 138 44.41 10.56 10.37
CA GLY A 138 44.51 10.18 11.77
C GLY A 138 45.89 9.66 12.13
N ILE A 139 46.47 8.74 11.33
CA ILE A 139 47.84 8.26 11.53
C ILE A 139 48.83 9.43 11.55
N TYR A 140 48.76 10.32 10.55
CA TYR A 140 49.67 11.47 10.43
C TYR A 140 49.40 12.59 11.44
N GLY A 141 48.23 12.62 12.08
CA GLY A 141 47.85 13.58 13.13
C GLY A 141 48.23 13.15 14.54
N MET A 142 48.76 11.93 14.73
CA MET A 142 49.20 11.43 16.03
C MET A 142 50.65 11.86 16.32
N ASN A 143 50.94 12.20 17.59
CA ASN A 143 52.28 12.57 18.05
C ASN A 143 53.20 11.34 18.17
N PHE A 144 53.67 10.79 17.05
CA PHE A 144 54.68 9.74 17.06
C PHE A 144 56.09 10.34 16.96
N ASP A 145 57.02 9.86 17.80
CA ASP A 145 58.42 10.35 17.85
C ASP A 145 59.23 10.06 16.57
N ASN A 146 58.86 9.04 15.79
CA ASN A 146 59.61 8.63 14.60
C ASN A 146 58.70 8.40 13.39
N MET A 147 58.40 9.48 12.66
CA MET A 147 57.70 9.47 11.36
C MET A 147 58.68 9.83 10.23
N PRO A 148 59.31 8.84 9.56
CA PRO A 148 60.31 9.08 8.53
C PRO A 148 59.75 9.79 7.28
N GLU A 149 58.46 9.65 6.98
CA GLU A 149 57.80 10.28 5.82
C GLU A 149 57.67 11.81 5.95
N LEU A 150 57.62 12.37 7.16
CA LEU A 150 57.56 13.84 7.39
C LEU A 150 58.88 14.54 7.03
N ARG A 151 60.00 13.80 7.06
CA ARG A 151 61.35 14.34 6.76
C ARG A 151 61.75 14.15 5.29
N TRP A 152 60.87 13.62 4.44
CA TRP A 152 61.14 13.46 3.01
C TRP A 152 61.22 14.82 2.31
N ARG A 153 62.41 15.10 1.78
CA ARG A 153 62.67 16.24 0.90
C ARG A 153 62.17 15.89 -0.51
N LEU A 154 61.13 16.55 -1.00
CA LEU A 154 60.81 16.50 -2.43
C LEU A 154 62.00 17.08 -3.20
N LYS A 155 62.42 16.40 -4.26
CA LYS A 155 63.69 16.66 -4.99
C LYS A 155 63.82 18.08 -5.55
N ASP A 156 62.77 18.90 -5.54
CA ASP A 156 62.75 20.26 -6.08
C ASP A 156 62.55 21.38 -5.04
N GLY A 157 62.86 21.14 -3.76
CA GLY A 157 63.07 22.21 -2.78
C GLY A 157 61.82 22.93 -2.25
N VAL A 158 60.61 22.46 -2.57
CA VAL A 158 59.37 22.96 -1.97
C VAL A 158 58.99 22.08 -0.77
N TYR A 159 58.96 22.67 0.41
CA TYR A 159 58.50 22.01 1.64
C TYR A 159 56.99 21.71 1.51
N LYS A 160 56.55 20.49 1.88
CA LYS A 160 55.12 20.22 2.12
C LYS A 160 54.73 20.98 3.38
N VAL A 161 53.91 22.03 3.22
CA VAL A 161 53.21 22.73 4.31
C VAL A 161 52.10 21.83 4.84
#